data_AF-A0AB39M285-F1
#
_entry.id   AF-A0AB39M285-F1
#
_cell.length_a   1.000
_cell.length_b   1.000
_cell.length_c   1.000
_cell.angle_alpha   90.00
_cell.angle_beta   90.00
_cell.angle_gamma   90.00
#
_symmetry.space_group_name_H-M   'P 1'
#
loop_
_entity.id
_entity.type
_entity.pdbx_description
1 polymer ?
#
loop_
_entity_poly.entity_id
_entity_poly.type
_entity_poly.pdbx_seq_one_letter_code
_entity_poly.pdbx_strand_id
1 'polypeptide(L)'
;MPVPERLRRIAGLLDAVAADAVLAAHVRDETRRMARRCARALGDTETVVRVSGRCPWCDSVSLRAFPDRGAVLCVNPACRCPDPDCGCHDDPAYRHTWDEGEWDR
;
A
#
# COMPACT_ATOMS: atom_id res chain seq x y z
N MET A 1 2.97 -17.27 -10.27
CA MET A 1 4.35 -17.51 -9.79
C MET A 1 4.34 -17.64 -8.28
N PRO A 2 4.97 -18.69 -7.71
CA PRO A 2 5.19 -18.85 -6.28
C PRO A 2 5.90 -17.65 -5.63
N VAL A 3 5.59 -17.37 -4.36
CA VAL A 3 6.18 -16.24 -3.61
C VAL A 3 7.72 -16.32 -3.55
N PRO A 4 8.37 -17.47 -3.28
CA PRO A 4 9.82 -17.54 -3.22
C PRO A 4 10.53 -17.17 -4.52
N GLU A 5 9.98 -17.58 -5.67
CA GLU A 5 10.54 -17.24 -6.98
C GLU A 5 10.40 -15.75 -7.28
N ARG A 6 9.27 -15.14 -6.88
CA ARG A 6 9.07 -13.69 -7.02
C ARG A 6 10.07 -12.92 -6.16
N LEU A 7 10.27 -13.34 -4.92
CA LEU A 7 11.23 -12.70 -4.01
C LEU A 7 12.67 -12.76 -4.55
N ARG A 8 13.10 -13.90 -5.12
CA ARG A 8 14.43 -14.00 -5.74
C ARG A 8 14.59 -13.04 -6.93
N ARG A 9 13.55 -12.90 -7.77
CA ARG A 9 13.58 -11.95 -8.89
C ARG A 9 13.66 -10.50 -8.41
N ILE A 10 12.87 -10.14 -7.40
CA ILE A 10 12.91 -8.81 -6.78
C ILE A 10 14.31 -8.53 -6.23
N ALA A 11 14.89 -9.49 -5.49
CA ALA A 11 16.24 -9.36 -4.94
C ALA A 11 17.31 -9.14 -6.02
N GLY A 12 17.20 -9.84 -7.16
CA GLY A 12 18.11 -9.67 -8.29
C GLY A 12 18.00 -8.33 -9.01
N LEU A 13 16.99 -7.50 -8.72
CA LEU A 13 16.83 -6.16 -9.28
C LEU A 13 17.43 -5.07 -8.39
N LEU A 14 17.80 -5.40 -7.14
CA LEU A 14 18.20 -4.40 -6.13
C LEU A 14 19.45 -3.62 -6.50
N ASP A 15 20.40 -4.23 -7.21
CA ASP A 15 21.61 -3.52 -7.65
C ASP A 15 21.33 -2.46 -8.74
N ALA A 16 20.19 -2.55 -9.42
CA ALA A 16 19.81 -1.68 -10.52
C ALA A 16 18.85 -0.54 -10.11
N VAL A 17 18.20 -0.61 -8.94
CA VAL A 17 17.15 0.35 -8.55
C VAL A 17 17.68 1.78 -8.39
N ALA A 18 18.95 1.95 -8.02
CA ALA A 18 19.55 3.28 -7.86
C ALA A 18 19.67 4.03 -9.20
N ALA A 19 19.68 3.32 -10.31
CA ALA A 19 19.82 3.89 -11.66
C ALA A 19 18.48 4.21 -12.34
N ASP A 20 17.35 3.74 -11.79
CA ASP A 20 16.04 3.85 -12.43
C ASP A 20 14.92 4.02 -11.38
N ALA A 21 14.34 5.22 -11.35
CA ALA A 21 13.27 5.57 -10.41
C ALA A 21 11.95 4.79 -10.64
N VAL A 22 11.67 4.40 -11.88
CA VAL A 22 10.48 3.57 -12.21
C VAL A 22 10.71 2.16 -11.69
N LEU A 23 11.91 1.61 -11.89
CA LEU A 23 12.29 0.31 -11.33
C LEU A 23 12.26 0.33 -9.80
N ALA A 24 12.75 1.40 -9.18
CA ALA A 24 12.71 1.57 -7.72
C ALA A 24 11.28 1.56 -7.18
N ALA A 25 10.36 2.32 -7.80
CA ALA A 25 8.95 2.33 -7.44
C ALA A 25 8.32 0.93 -7.61
N HIS A 26 8.57 0.27 -8.74
CA HIS A 26 8.09 -1.08 -9.01
C HIS A 26 8.56 -2.10 -7.97
N VAL A 27 9.86 -2.11 -7.67
CA VAL A 27 10.48 -3.02 -6.69
C VAL A 27 9.89 -2.78 -5.29
N ARG A 28 9.71 -1.51 -4.89
CA ARG A 28 9.06 -1.15 -3.62
C ARG A 28 7.65 -1.71 -3.54
N ASP A 29 6.85 -1.53 -4.59
CA ASP A 29 5.44 -1.94 -4.60
C ASP A 29 5.28 -3.47 -4.62
N GLU A 30 6.10 -4.18 -5.40
CA GLU A 30 6.13 -5.64 -5.41
C GLU A 30 6.62 -6.22 -4.07
N THR A 31 7.61 -5.59 -3.43
CA THR A 31 8.08 -5.98 -2.10
C THR A 31 6.96 -5.83 -1.06
N ARG A 32 6.28 -4.67 -1.03
CA ARG A 32 5.11 -4.42 -0.18
C ARG A 32 4.00 -5.45 -0.45
N ARG A 33 3.74 -5.80 -1.72
CA ARG A 33 2.75 -6.82 -2.12
C ARG A 33 3.13 -8.21 -1.61
N MET A 34 4.40 -8.61 -1.69
CA MET A 34 4.88 -9.89 -1.20
C MET A 34 4.83 -9.97 0.33
N ALA A 35 5.25 -8.92 1.04
CA ALA A 35 5.15 -8.84 2.50
C ALA A 35 3.71 -9.08 2.98
N ARG A 36 2.72 -8.41 2.36
CA ARG A 36 1.28 -8.64 2.67
C ARG A 36 0.81 -10.07 2.39
N ARG A 37 1.36 -10.75 1.38
CA ARG A 37 1.02 -12.15 1.09
C ARG A 37 1.65 -13.11 2.10
N CYS A 38 2.91 -12.88 2.47
CA CYS A 38 3.59 -13.65 3.50
C CYS A 38 2.89 -13.51 4.85
N ALA A 39 2.58 -12.28 5.29
CA ALA A 39 1.87 -12.01 6.54
C ALA A 39 0.55 -12.79 6.62
N ARG A 40 -0.31 -12.68 5.60
CA ARG A 40 -1.55 -13.47 5.51
C ARG A 40 -1.34 -14.98 5.58
N ALA A 41 -0.32 -15.50 4.90
CA ALA A 41 -0.02 -16.93 4.91
C ALA A 41 0.50 -17.41 6.28
N LEU A 42 1.17 -16.53 7.02
CA LEU A 42 1.68 -16.78 8.36
C LEU A 42 0.61 -16.56 9.46
N GLY A 43 -0.61 -16.17 9.08
CA GLY A 43 -1.66 -15.81 10.04
C GLY A 43 -1.45 -14.46 10.72
N ASP A 44 -0.45 -13.69 10.26
CA ASP A 44 -0.17 -12.35 10.75
C ASP A 44 -1.12 -11.37 10.05
N THR A 45 -2.24 -11.13 10.71
CA THR A 45 -3.19 -10.08 10.32
C THR A 45 -2.93 -8.87 11.19
N GLU A 46 -2.20 -7.90 10.63
CA GLU A 46 -2.04 -6.56 11.19
C GLU A 46 -3.35 -6.07 11.81
N THR A 47 -3.26 -5.54 13.04
CA THR A 47 -4.43 -5.02 13.74
C THR A 47 -4.91 -3.76 13.05
N VAL A 48 -6.08 -3.84 12.41
CA VAL A 48 -6.67 -2.71 11.70
C VAL A 48 -7.57 -1.91 12.64
N VAL A 49 -7.21 -0.64 12.87
CA VAL A 49 -7.94 0.24 13.80
C VAL A 49 -8.87 1.16 13.03
N ARG A 50 -10.09 1.37 13.52
CA ARG A 50 -11.01 2.36 12.94
C ARG A 50 -10.52 3.77 13.28
N VAL A 51 -10.38 4.60 12.26
CA VAL A 51 -10.11 6.04 12.43
C VAL A 51 -11.45 6.78 12.46
N SER A 52 -11.60 7.72 13.40
CA SER A 52 -12.77 8.60 13.47
C SER A 52 -12.78 9.60 12.31
N GLY A 53 -13.97 10.08 11.95
CA GLY A 53 -14.12 11.06 10.86
C GLY A 53 -14.42 10.43 9.50
N ARG A 54 -14.33 11.27 8.47
CA ARG A 54 -14.71 10.95 7.08
C ARG A 54 -13.51 11.12 6.15
N CYS A 55 -13.44 10.26 5.15
CA CYS A 55 -12.43 10.35 4.10
C CYS A 55 -12.57 11.71 3.37
N PRO A 56 -11.48 12.48 3.20
CA PRO A 56 -11.54 13.77 2.51
C PRO A 56 -11.96 13.68 1.04
N TRP A 57 -11.86 12.50 0.40
CA TRP A 57 -12.15 12.37 -1.03
C TRP A 57 -13.50 11.76 -1.36
N CYS A 58 -13.96 10.78 -0.59
CA CYS A 58 -15.25 10.12 -0.85
C CYS A 58 -16.28 10.32 0.27
N ASP A 59 -15.94 11.10 1.30
CA ASP A 59 -16.77 11.39 2.48
C ASP A 59 -17.23 10.16 3.29
N SER A 60 -16.70 8.97 2.97
CA SER A 60 -17.04 7.72 3.65
C SER A 60 -16.36 7.61 5.03
N VAL A 61 -17.03 6.94 5.97
CA VAL A 61 -16.51 6.58 7.32
C VAL A 61 -15.66 5.29 7.31
N SER A 62 -15.06 4.98 6.15
CA SER A 62 -14.28 3.76 5.88
C SER A 62 -12.79 3.94 6.13
N LEU A 63 -12.37 4.92 6.93
CA LEU A 63 -10.97 5.13 7.26
C LEU A 63 -10.47 4.08 8.25
N ARG A 64 -9.27 3.56 7.99
CA ARG A 64 -8.62 2.56 8.82
C ARG A 64 -7.14 2.89 8.96
N ALA A 65 -6.63 2.78 10.18
CA ALA A 65 -5.21 2.83 10.48
C ALA A 65 -4.65 1.41 10.43
N PHE A 66 -3.45 1.33 9.89
CA PHE A 66 -2.62 0.14 9.73
C PHE A 66 -1.30 0.46 10.45
N PRO A 67 -1.22 0.18 11.78
CA PRO A 67 -0.11 0.60 12.62
C PRO A 67 1.24 0.02 12.20
N ASP A 68 1.26 -1.23 11.76
CA ASP A 68 2.51 -1.89 11.33
C ASP A 68 3.05 -1.26 10.03
N ARG A 69 2.17 -0.62 9.25
CA ARG A 69 2.53 0.15 8.06
C ARG A 69 2.79 1.63 8.32
N GLY A 70 2.50 2.13 9.53
CA GLY A 70 2.52 3.56 9.82
C GLY A 70 1.59 4.35 8.90
N ALA A 71 0.41 3.81 8.56
CA ALA A 71 -0.41 4.37 7.49
C ALA A 71 -1.92 4.40 7.81
N VAL A 72 -2.61 5.40 7.27
CA VAL A 72 -4.07 5.46 7.21
C VAL A 72 -4.53 5.27 5.76
N LEU A 73 -5.62 4.53 5.54
CA LEU A 73 -6.24 4.35 4.23
C LEU A 73 -7.76 4.41 4.30
N CYS A 74 -8.41 4.88 3.23
CA CYS A 74 -9.84 4.68 3.03
C CYS A 74 -10.08 3.33 2.35
N VAL A 75 -10.77 2.40 3.01
CA VAL A 75 -11.01 1.05 2.46
C VAL A 75 -12.22 0.97 1.52
N ASN A 76 -12.91 2.09 1.26
CA ASN A 76 -14.00 2.15 0.29
C ASN A 76 -13.45 1.86 -1.13
N PRO A 77 -13.90 0.79 -1.82
CA PRO A 77 -13.37 0.41 -3.13
C PRO A 77 -13.63 1.44 -4.23
N ALA A 78 -14.64 2.30 -4.07
CA ALA A 78 -14.95 3.39 -5.00
C ALA A 78 -14.15 4.68 -4.72
N CYS A 79 -13.38 4.74 -3.62
CA CYS A 79 -12.63 5.94 -3.28
C CYS A 79 -11.45 6.14 -4.25
N ARG A 80 -11.31 7.37 -4.74
CA ARG A 80 -10.23 7.88 -5.58
C ARG A 80 -9.82 9.25 -5.05
N CYS A 81 -8.53 9.56 -5.01
CA CYS A 81 -8.05 10.89 -4.65
C CYS A 81 -8.07 11.82 -5.90
N PRO A 82 -7.91 13.15 -5.76
CA PRO A 82 -7.92 14.05 -6.92
C PRO A 82 -6.64 13.95 -7.78
N ASP A 83 -5.56 13.38 -7.24
CA ASP A 83 -4.32 13.16 -7.99
C ASP A 83 -4.48 11.99 -8.97
N PRO A 84 -4.43 12.23 -10.30
CA PRO A 84 -4.61 11.18 -11.31
C PRO A 84 -3.43 10.21 -11.39
N ASP A 85 -2.23 10.63 -10.96
CA ASP A 85 -1.03 9.78 -11.01
C ASP A 85 -0.92 8.88 -9.76
N CYS A 86 -1.81 9.06 -8.79
CA CYS A 86 -1.91 8.18 -7.65
C CYS A 86 -2.48 6.83 -8.06
N GLY A 87 -1.76 5.74 -7.74
CA GLY A 87 -2.15 4.37 -8.09
C GLY A 87 -3.52 3.91 -7.61
N CYS A 88 -4.22 4.69 -6.76
CA CYS A 88 -5.60 4.40 -6.38
C CYS A 88 -6.59 4.51 -7.54
N HIS A 89 -6.26 5.25 -8.61
CA HIS A 89 -7.06 5.34 -9.84
C HIS A 89 -7.03 4.06 -10.66
N ASP A 90 -5.85 3.48 -10.82
CA ASP A 90 -5.62 2.47 -11.86
C ASP A 90 -5.46 1.04 -11.33
N ASP A 91 -5.07 0.85 -10.07
CA ASP A 91 -4.95 -0.48 -9.46
C ASP A 91 -6.07 -0.71 -8.43
N PRO A 92 -7.05 -1.61 -8.70
CA PRO A 92 -8.08 -1.98 -7.75
C PRO A 92 -7.57 -2.56 -6.42
N ALA A 93 -6.32 -3.01 -6.36
CA ALA A 93 -5.64 -3.47 -5.15
C ALA A 93 -4.91 -2.35 -4.39
N TYR A 94 -4.74 -1.17 -5.01
CA TYR A 94 -4.13 0.00 -4.39
C TYR A 94 -5.21 0.91 -3.81
N ARG A 95 -4.94 1.44 -2.62
CA ARG A 95 -5.73 2.52 -2.01
C ARG A 95 -4.76 3.66 -1.75
N HIS A 96 -5.25 4.89 -1.88
CA HIS A 96 -4.43 6.00 -1.46
C HIS A 96 -4.07 5.81 0.02
N THR A 97 -2.79 6.01 0.29
CA THR A 97 -2.16 5.78 1.58
C THR A 97 -1.66 7.12 2.07
N TRP A 98 -2.11 7.52 3.25
CA TRP A 98 -1.48 8.60 4.00
C TRP A 98 -0.43 7.96 4.89
N ASP A 99 0.84 8.29 4.66
CA ASP A 99 1.94 7.83 5.51
C ASP A 99 1.96 8.60 6.84
N GLU A 100 2.81 8.18 7.77
CA GLU A 100 2.94 8.78 9.09
C GLU A 100 3.28 10.29 8.98
N GLY A 101 2.44 11.14 9.59
CA GLY A 101 2.56 12.59 9.52
C GLY A 101 1.85 13.27 8.34
N GLU A 102 1.32 12.51 7.37
CA GLU A 102 0.42 13.07 6.34
C GLU A 102 -1.05 13.09 6.80
N TRP A 103 -1.36 12.27 7.81
CA TRP A 103 -2.68 12.20 8.42
C TRP A 103 -2.77 13.10 9.66
N ASP A 104 -3.13 14.37 9.44
CA ASP A 104 -3.24 15.40 10.50
C ASP A 104 -4.69 15.66 10.99
N ARG A 105 -5.57 14.65 10.96
CA ARG A 105 -7.00 14.80 11.35
C ARG A 105 -7.41 14.00 12.56
#